data_AF-B3G2K1-F1
#
_entry.id   AF-B3G2K1-F1
#
_cell.length_a   1.000
_cell.length_b   1.000
_cell.length_c   1.000
_cell.angle_alpha   90.00
_cell.angle_beta   90.00
_cell.angle_gamma   90.00
#
_symmetry.space_group_name_H-M   'P 1'
#
loop_
_entity.id
_entity.type
_entity.pdbx_description
1 polymer ?
#
loop_
_entity_poly.entity_id
_entity_poly.type
_entity_poly.pdbx_seq_one_letter_code
_entity_poly.pdbx_strand_id
1 'polypeptide(L)'
;MESLNLTALFLDGEDGQRLAEVNGLPRLGAPLSSSQLRQLARQLNEIANDADQDATGLHTYAAPPYGACPSCHSTKAPQSAA
;
A
#
# COMPACT_ATOMS: atom_id res chain seq x y z
N MET A 1 0.48 4.47 -16.66
CA MET A 1 0.13 3.55 -15.56
C MET A 1 -0.59 4.37 -14.52
N GLU A 2 -1.86 4.08 -14.25
CA GLU A 2 -2.62 4.81 -13.24
C GLU A 2 -2.16 4.41 -11.84
N SER A 3 -1.89 5.41 -11.00
CA SER A 3 -1.50 5.23 -9.61
C SER A 3 -2.74 4.93 -8.76
N LEU A 4 -2.65 3.89 -7.94
CA LEU A 4 -3.59 3.68 -6.84
C LEU A 4 -3.32 4.75 -5.78
N ASN A 5 -4.35 5.46 -5.35
CA ASN A 5 -4.28 6.43 -4.26
C ASN A 5 -5.28 5.97 -3.20
N LEU A 6 -4.78 5.61 -2.02
CA LEU A 6 -5.62 5.26 -0.88
C LEU A 6 -5.75 6.45 0.05
N THR A 7 -6.86 6.52 0.76
CA THR A 7 -7.00 7.40 1.92
C THR A 7 -7.38 6.56 3.12
N ALA A 8 -6.87 6.91 4.30
CA ALA A 8 -7.24 6.24 5.55
C ALA A 8 -7.73 7.28 6.56
N LEU A 9 -8.91 7.04 7.13
CA LEU A 9 -9.40 7.76 8.29
C LEU A 9 -9.12 6.92 9.54
N PHE A 10 -8.25 7.41 10.41
CA PHE A 10 -7.92 6.70 11.64
C PHE A 10 -8.93 7.01 12.75
N LEU A 11 -9.45 5.93 13.33
CA LEU A 11 -10.54 5.93 14.30
C LEU A 11 -10.16 5.13 15.54
N ASP A 12 -10.75 5.49 16.67
CA ASP A 12 -10.68 4.69 17.89
C ASP A 12 -11.76 3.61 17.85
N GLY A 13 -11.35 2.35 17.93
CA GLY A 13 -12.25 1.20 18.05
C GLY A 13 -12.77 1.03 19.48
N GLU A 14 -13.77 0.16 19.64
CA GLU A 14 -14.51 -0.03 20.90
C GLU A 14 -13.62 -0.48 22.08
N ASP A 15 -12.51 -1.18 21.80
CA ASP A 15 -11.55 -1.68 22.81
C ASP A 15 -10.23 -0.88 22.87
N GLY A 16 -10.22 0.35 22.36
CA GLY A 16 -8.99 1.14 22.22
C GLY A 16 -8.06 0.63 21.09
N GLN A 17 -8.58 -0.26 20.23
CA GLN A 17 -7.90 -0.67 19.01
C GLN A 17 -7.82 0.51 18.04
N ARG A 18 -6.65 0.80 17.48
CA ARG A 18 -6.54 1.76 16.38
C ARG A 18 -7.07 1.13 15.09
N LEU A 19 -8.14 1.71 14.54
CA LEU A 19 -8.77 1.28 13.30
C LEU A 19 -8.48 2.29 12.19
N ALA A 20 -8.48 1.82 10.94
CA ALA A 20 -8.35 2.65 9.77
C ALA A 20 -9.46 2.31 8.76
N GLU A 21 -10.33 3.28 8.49
CA GLU A 21 -11.26 3.17 7.36
C GLU A 21 -10.51 3.49 6.07
N VAL A 22 -10.23 2.46 5.26
CA VAL A 22 -9.44 2.58 4.02
C VAL A 22 -10.35 2.75 2.82
N ASN A 23 -10.18 3.85 2.11
CA ASN A 23 -10.89 4.22 0.90
C ASN A 23 -9.97 4.19 -0.33
N GLY A 24 -10.54 3.97 -1.52
CA GLY A 24 -9.78 3.85 -2.78
C GLY A 24 -9.29 2.43 -3.10
N LEU A 25 -9.72 1.43 -2.32
CA LEU A 25 -9.43 0.02 -2.62
C LEU A 25 -10.03 -0.39 -3.98
N PRO A 26 -9.30 -1.19 -4.78
CA PRO A 26 -9.89 -1.82 -5.97
C PRO A 26 -11.13 -2.65 -5.60
N ARG A 27 -12.10 -2.71 -6.52
CA ARG A 27 -13.29 -3.57 -6.33
C ARG A 27 -12.87 -5.02 -6.05
N LEU A 28 -13.69 -5.74 -5.28
CA LEU A 28 -13.49 -7.17 -5.03
C LEU A 28 -13.37 -7.94 -6.36
N GLY A 29 -12.31 -8.72 -6.51
CA GLY A 29 -12.04 -9.50 -7.73
C GLY A 29 -11.52 -8.68 -8.93
N ALA A 30 -11.12 -7.42 -8.72
CA ALA A 30 -10.44 -6.66 -9.78
C ALA A 30 -9.13 -7.34 -10.19
N PRO A 31 -8.89 -7.57 -11.50
CA PRO A 31 -7.57 -7.99 -11.96
C PRO A 31 -6.58 -6.84 -11.77
N LEU A 32 -5.48 -7.12 -11.06
CA LEU A 32 -4.41 -6.16 -10.81
C LEU A 32 -3.11 -6.65 -11.43
N SER A 33 -2.37 -5.75 -12.06
CA SER A 33 -1.00 -6.02 -12.50
C SER A 33 -0.06 -6.19 -11.30
N SER A 34 1.11 -6.78 -11.53
CA SER A 34 2.11 -6.97 -10.48
C SER A 34 2.60 -5.64 -9.87
N SER A 35 2.66 -4.56 -10.66
CA SER A 35 3.00 -3.22 -10.17
C SER A 35 1.91 -2.65 -9.25
N GLN A 36 0.65 -2.78 -9.65
CA GLN A 36 -0.50 -2.35 -8.85
C GLN A 36 -0.61 -3.12 -7.53
N LEU A 37 -0.41 -4.44 -7.55
CA LEU A 37 -0.39 -5.27 -6.33
C LEU A 37 0.67 -4.77 -5.34
N ARG A 38 1.85 -4.43 -5.83
CA ARG A 38 2.94 -3.95 -4.98
C ARG A 38 2.72 -2.54 -4.47
N GLN A 39 2.09 -1.66 -5.26
CA GLN A 39 1.67 -0.33 -4.80
C GLN A 39 0.64 -0.45 -3.68
N LEU A 40 -0.40 -1.26 -3.90
CA LEU A 40 -1.44 -1.53 -2.92
C LEU A 40 -0.85 -2.07 -1.60
N ALA A 41 0.03 -3.08 -1.69
CA ALA A 41 0.67 -3.66 -0.51
C ALA A 41 1.50 -2.64 0.28
N ARG A 42 2.22 -1.73 -0.40
CA ARG A 42 2.99 -0.67 0.28
C ARG A 42 2.07 0.31 1.01
N GLN A 43 1.03 0.79 0.34
CA GLN A 43 0.10 1.75 0.94
C GLN A 43 -0.62 1.14 2.14
N LEU A 44 -1.06 -0.11 2.04
CA LEU A 44 -1.67 -0.82 3.17
C LEU A 44 -0.70 -1.01 4.33
N ASN A 45 0.57 -1.30 4.04
CA ASN A 45 1.59 -1.44 5.08
C ASN A 45 1.90 -0.09 5.76
N GLU A 46 1.95 1.01 4.99
CA GLU A 46 2.11 2.37 5.54
C GLU A 46 0.92 2.75 6.44
N ILE A 47 -0.31 2.47 6.01
CA ILE A 47 -1.51 2.70 6.83
C ILE A 47 -1.46 1.90 8.14
N ALA A 48 -1.04 0.64 8.08
CA ALA A 48 -0.90 -0.19 9.28
C ALA A 48 0.16 0.37 10.24
N ASN A 49 1.32 0.77 9.72
CA ASN A 49 2.37 1.39 10.55
C ASN A 49 1.90 2.70 11.18
N ASP A 50 1.17 3.54 10.45
CA ASP A 50 0.65 4.79 10.96
C ASP A 50 -0.41 4.56 12.04
N ALA A 51 -1.26 3.53 11.89
CA ALA A 51 -2.17 3.10 12.95
C ALA A 51 -1.41 2.66 14.22
N ASP A 52 -0.34 1.86 14.06
CA ASP A 52 0.52 1.43 15.18
C ASP A 52 1.26 2.60 15.85
N GLN A 53 1.41 3.73 15.15
CA GLN A 53 2.04 4.97 15.63
C GLN A 53 1.03 6.03 16.10
N ASP A 54 -0.21 5.62 16.39
CA ASP A 54 -1.28 6.48 16.90
C ASP A 54 -1.64 7.65 15.95
N ALA A 55 -1.51 7.47 14.64
CA ALA A 55 -1.93 8.49 13.66
C ALA A 55 -3.42 8.80 13.80
N THR A 56 -3.78 10.07 13.63
CA THR A 56 -5.17 10.58 13.77
C THR A 56 -5.62 11.33 12.52
N GLY A 57 -6.94 11.35 12.28
CA GLY A 57 -7.54 12.07 11.17
C GLY A 57 -7.41 11.36 9.82
N LEU A 58 -7.63 12.11 8.74
CA LEU A 58 -7.61 11.61 7.36
C LEU A 58 -6.23 11.80 6.74
N HIS A 59 -5.66 10.70 6.22
CA HIS A 59 -4.37 10.67 5.54
C HIS A 59 -4.52 10.18 4.11
N THR A 60 -3.62 10.64 3.23
CA THR A 60 -3.57 10.21 1.83
C THR A 60 -2.25 9.49 1.56
N TYR A 61 -2.35 8.31 0.96
CA TYR A 61 -1.22 7.45 0.65
C TYR A 61 -1.10 7.36 -0.86
N ALA A 62 0.02 7.82 -1.41
CA ALA A 62 0.35 7.74 -2.82
C ALA A 62 1.64 6.94 -2.98
N ALA A 63 1.55 5.70 -3.45
CA ALA A 63 2.74 4.93 -3.78
C ALA A 63 3.24 5.33 -5.18
N PRO A 64 4.51 5.74 -5.32
CA PRO A 64 5.08 5.98 -6.64
C PRO A 64 4.97 4.70 -7.49
N PRO A 65 4.94 4.83 -8.83
CA PRO A 65 4.89 3.69 -9.75
C PRO A 65 5.96 2.67 -9.38
N TYR A 66 5.58 1.40 -9.31
CA TYR A 66 6.55 0.34 -9.07
C TYR A 66 7.62 0.37 -10.18
N GLY A 67 8.90 0.45 -9.79
CA GLY A 67 10.02 0.67 -10.73
C GLY A 67 10.50 2.13 -10.84
N ALA A 68 9.85 3.10 -10.19
CA ALA A 68 10.34 4.49 -10.15
C ALA A 68 11.59 4.68 -9.26
N CYS A 69 11.94 3.67 -8.45
CA CYS A 69 13.21 3.64 -7.72
C CYS A 69 14.21 2.75 -8.46
N PRO A 70 15.14 3.31 -9.26
CA PRO A 70 16.14 2.53 -9.99
C PRO A 70 17.06 1.71 -9.09
N SER A 71 17.26 2.14 -7.83
CA SER A 71 18.14 1.45 -6.86
C SER A 71 17.44 0.36 -6.03
N CYS A 72 16.10 0.27 -6.04
CA CYS A 72 15.38 -0.68 -5.18
C CYS A 72 15.09 -2.03 -5.84
N HIS A 73 15.33 -2.14 -7.14
CA HIS A 73 15.10 -3.36 -7.91
C HIS A 73 16.43 -3.86 -8.47
N SER A 74 17.24 -4.49 -7.61
CA SER A 74 18.21 -5.47 -8.11
C SER A 74 17.41 -6.56 -8.80
N THR A 75 17.37 -6.50 -10.14
CA THR A 75 16.84 -7.59 -10.96
C THR A 75 17.66 -8.81 -10.60
N LYS A 76 17.08 -9.71 -9.80
CA LYS A 76 17.64 -11.03 -9.58
C LYS A 76 17.83 -11.62 -10.98
N ALA A 77 19.08 -11.66 -11.44
CA ALA A 77 19.41 -12.21 -12.75
C ALA A 77 18.82 -13.63 -12.80
N PRO A 78 18.18 -14.04 -13.90
CA PRO A 78 17.72 -15.41 -14.02
C PRO A 78 18.96 -16.31 -13.88
N GLN A 79 19.00 -17.11 -12.81
CA GLN A 79 19.97 -18.19 -12.71
C GLN A 79 19.67 -19.11 -13.90
N SER A 80 20.57 -19.09 -14.88
CA SER A 80 20.54 -20.04 -15.98
C SER A 80 20.71 -21.43 -15.36
N ALA A 81 19.68 -22.26 -15.47
CA ALA A 81 19.78 -23.67 -15.15
C ALA A 81 20.58 -24.34 -16.28
N ALA A 82 21.73 -24.91 -15.92
CA ALA A 82 22.53 -25.79 -16.79
C ALA A 82 22.07 -27.24 -16.63
#